data_AF-A0AAV7IRX4-F1
#
_entry.id   AF-A0AAV7IRX4-F1
#
_cell.length_a   1.000
_cell.length_b   1.000
_cell.length_c   1.000
_cell.angle_alpha   90.00
_cell.angle_beta   90.00
_cell.angle_gamma   90.00
#
_symmetry.space_group_name_H-M   'P 1'
#
loop_
_entity.id
_entity.type
_entity.pdbx_description
1 polymer ?
#
loop_
_entity_poly.entity_id
_entity_poly.type
_entity_poly.pdbx_seq_one_letter_code
_entity_poly.pdbx_strand_id
1 'polypeptide(L)'
;MFSSCKSTRLDKLSFINKPNLTENVHATPIPQLFNPEDFLATVSTAGPQLTIGIKGDWAGLYKRFFRTPNFSGWFNLRYSELTHKLQALQLEALSHADLKTWVQDKQEVEIIDMILKIRQKLEISHSEDIPTTQAVRVRLSERLNDITRTLPDDLKVILKHES
;
A
#
# COMPACT_ATOMS: atom_id res chain seq x y z
N MET A 1 6.73 -11.89 -27.34
CA MET A 1 6.45 -13.32 -27.08
C MET A 1 6.83 -13.69 -25.63
N PHE A 2 6.39 -12.90 -24.65
CA PHE A 2 6.49 -13.27 -23.23
C PHE A 2 5.09 -13.52 -22.72
N SER A 3 4.51 -14.63 -23.17
CA SER A 3 3.31 -15.20 -22.57
C SER A 3 3.70 -16.54 -21.97
N SER A 4 3.19 -16.77 -20.76
CA SER A 4 3.34 -17.99 -19.97
C SER A 4 4.66 -18.16 -19.22
N CYS A 5 4.75 -17.50 -18.06
CA CYS A 5 5.35 -18.15 -16.89
C CYS A 5 4.23 -18.37 -15.88
N LYS A 6 3.54 -19.51 -16.01
CA LYS A 6 2.59 -19.98 -14.99
C LYS A 6 3.40 -20.39 -13.76
N SER A 7 3.05 -19.73 -12.65
CA SER A 7 3.03 -20.26 -11.29
C SER A 7 3.95 -21.46 -11.00
N THR A 8 5.10 -21.18 -10.40
CA THR A 8 5.55 -21.97 -9.25
C THR A 8 6.58 -21.15 -8.48
N ARG A 9 6.40 -21.10 -7.15
CA ARG A 9 7.34 -20.58 -6.14
C ARG A 9 7.24 -19.08 -5.80
N LEU A 10 6.11 -18.72 -5.22
CA LEU A 10 5.95 -17.52 -4.38
C LEU A 10 6.45 -17.72 -2.93
N ASP A 11 7.27 -18.75 -2.67
CA ASP A 11 7.70 -19.11 -1.31
C ASP A 11 9.13 -18.66 -0.95
N LYS A 12 9.75 -17.76 -1.72
CA LYS A 12 11.10 -17.24 -1.43
C LYS A 12 11.26 -15.72 -1.63
N LEU A 13 10.24 -14.96 -1.25
CA LEU A 13 10.38 -13.53 -0.99
C LEU A 13 10.27 -13.28 0.52
N SER A 14 11.20 -13.85 1.29
CA SER A 14 11.38 -13.54 2.72
C SER A 14 12.07 -12.19 2.95
N PHE A 15 12.01 -11.26 1.99
CA PHE A 15 12.60 -9.91 2.09
C PHE A 15 11.56 -8.80 2.24
N ILE A 16 10.28 -9.13 2.27
CA ILE A 16 9.30 -8.21 2.82
C ILE A 16 9.41 -8.37 4.33
N ASN A 17 10.16 -7.45 4.95
CA ASN A 17 9.99 -7.12 6.37
C ASN A 17 8.50 -7.21 6.64
N LYS A 18 8.03 -8.20 7.42
CA LYS A 18 6.66 -8.20 7.90
C LYS A 18 6.56 -6.90 8.68
N PRO A 19 5.81 -5.87 8.21
CA PRO A 19 5.62 -4.71 9.05
C PRO A 19 4.98 -5.23 10.34
N ASN A 20 5.58 -4.91 11.49
CA ASN A 20 4.91 -5.09 12.77
C ASN A 20 3.66 -4.19 12.72
N LEU A 21 2.54 -4.78 12.29
CA LEU A 21 1.25 -4.11 12.09
C LEU A 21 0.62 -3.61 13.40
N THR A 22 1.31 -3.77 14.53
CA THR A 22 0.85 -3.37 15.86
C THR A 22 1.29 -1.96 16.26
N GLU A 23 2.27 -1.33 15.58
CA GLU A 23 2.82 -0.03 16.04
C GLU A 23 2.55 1.16 15.11
N ASN A 24 2.03 0.95 13.89
CA ASN A 24 1.82 2.08 12.97
C ASN A 24 0.61 1.89 12.05
N VAL A 25 -0.58 1.87 12.65
CA VAL A 25 -1.87 1.84 11.96
C VAL A 25 -2.11 3.12 11.11
N HIS A 26 -1.36 4.20 11.37
CA HIS A 26 -1.61 5.54 10.84
C HIS A 26 -1.03 5.81 9.44
N ALA A 27 0.01 5.11 9.02
CA ALA A 27 0.68 5.36 7.74
C ALA A 27 0.53 4.19 6.76
N THR A 28 0.11 4.48 5.52
CA THR A 28 0.18 3.49 4.45
C THR A 28 1.66 3.17 4.23
N PRO A 29 2.10 1.90 4.32
CA PRO A 29 3.48 1.57 4.00
C PRO A 29 3.78 1.98 2.56
N ILE A 30 4.87 2.70 2.35
CA ILE A 30 5.33 3.11 1.02
C ILE A 30 6.12 1.93 0.43
N PRO A 31 5.73 1.39 -0.74
CA PRO A 31 6.51 0.34 -1.37
C PRO A 31 7.93 0.82 -1.67
N GLN A 32 8.93 -0.02 -1.41
CA GLN A 32 10.30 0.28 -1.81
C GLN A 32 10.38 0.42 -3.33
N LEU A 33 11.00 1.51 -3.80
CA LEU A 33 11.24 1.72 -5.22
C LEU A 33 12.23 0.67 -5.75
N PHE A 34 12.01 0.24 -6.99
CA PHE A 34 12.96 -0.64 -7.67
C PHE A 34 14.29 0.09 -7.87
N ASN A 35 15.38 -0.52 -7.38
CA ASN A 35 16.73 -0.05 -7.62
C ASN A 35 17.40 -0.89 -8.73
N PRO A 36 17.66 -0.31 -9.91
CA PRO A 36 18.33 -1.01 -11.00
C PRO A 36 19.70 -1.56 -10.62
N GLU A 37 20.50 -0.84 -9.82
CA GLU A 37 21.86 -1.27 -9.47
C GLU A 37 21.85 -2.47 -8.53
N ASP A 38 20.96 -2.47 -7.53
CA ASP A 38 20.78 -3.63 -6.63
C ASP A 38 20.34 -4.86 -7.43
N PHE A 39 19.40 -4.69 -8.36
CA PHE A 39 19.01 -5.77 -9.26
C PHE A 39 20.20 -6.25 -10.10
N LEU A 40 20.95 -5.35 -10.73
CA LEU A 40 22.09 -5.70 -11.59
C LEU A 40 23.20 -6.42 -10.84
N ALA A 41 23.42 -6.10 -9.56
CA ALA A 41 24.36 -6.84 -8.71
C ALA A 41 23.96 -8.32 -8.59
N THR A 42 22.66 -8.61 -8.50
CA THR A 42 22.15 -10.00 -8.44
C THR A 42 22.20 -10.73 -9.77
N VAL A 43 22.30 -10.03 -10.91
CA VAL A 43 22.29 -10.66 -12.24
C VAL A 43 23.48 -11.61 -12.40
N SER A 44 24.63 -11.35 -11.77
CA SER A 44 25.79 -12.24 -11.84
C SER A 44 25.57 -13.61 -11.16
N THR A 45 24.79 -13.64 -10.08
CA THR A 45 24.56 -14.82 -9.24
C THR A 45 23.20 -15.49 -9.46
N ALA A 46 22.21 -14.76 -9.99
CA ALA A 46 20.83 -15.21 -10.15
C ALA A 46 20.29 -14.94 -11.58
N GLY A 47 21.16 -14.61 -12.52
CA GLY A 47 20.76 -14.20 -13.86
C GLY A 47 20.39 -15.36 -14.80
N PRO A 48 20.00 -15.02 -16.04
CA PRO A 48 19.55 -15.98 -17.05
C PRO A 48 20.59 -17.05 -17.41
N GLN A 49 21.88 -16.83 -17.13
CA GLN A 49 22.93 -17.84 -17.30
C GLN A 49 22.68 -19.12 -16.48
N LEU A 50 21.84 -19.09 -15.45
CA LEU A 50 21.47 -20.26 -14.67
C LEU A 50 20.39 -21.13 -15.33
N THR A 51 19.62 -20.57 -16.27
CA THR A 51 18.48 -21.22 -16.91
C THR A 51 18.63 -21.34 -18.42
N ILE A 52 19.49 -20.51 -19.02
CA ILE A 52 19.71 -20.41 -20.46
C ILE A 52 21.22 -20.59 -20.71
N GLY A 53 21.60 -21.61 -21.49
CA GLY A 53 22.99 -21.92 -21.83
C GLY A 53 23.68 -20.91 -22.77
N ILE A 54 23.07 -19.75 -23.01
CA ILE A 54 23.57 -18.70 -23.89
C ILE A 54 24.45 -17.75 -23.07
N LYS A 55 25.69 -17.56 -23.52
CA LYS A 55 26.61 -16.57 -22.95
C LYS A 55 26.34 -15.19 -23.54
N GLY A 56 26.29 -14.16 -22.71
CA GLY A 56 26.06 -12.78 -23.15
C GLY A 56 26.17 -11.75 -22.02
N ASP A 57 26.19 -10.48 -22.40
CA ASP A 57 26.14 -9.34 -21.46
C ASP A 57 24.70 -9.11 -20.96
N TRP A 58 24.28 -9.93 -19.99
CA TRP A 58 22.97 -9.83 -19.37
C TRP A 58 22.77 -8.50 -18.63
N ALA A 59 23.81 -8.01 -17.96
CA ALA A 59 23.76 -6.74 -17.24
C ALA A 59 23.52 -5.57 -18.21
N GLY A 60 24.25 -5.52 -19.32
CA GLY A 60 24.04 -4.52 -20.37
C GLY A 60 22.66 -4.60 -21.03
N LEU A 61 22.13 -5.82 -21.23
CA LEU A 61 20.79 -6.02 -21.75
C LEU A 61 19.73 -5.43 -20.81
N TYR A 62 19.77 -5.75 -19.51
CA TYR A 62 18.83 -5.21 -18.54
C TYR A 62 18.98 -3.69 -18.37
N LYS A 63 20.21 -3.16 -18.35
CA LYS A 63 20.47 -1.71 -18.36
C LYS A 63 19.78 -1.00 -19.52
N ARG A 64 19.82 -1.59 -20.72
CA ARG A 64 19.11 -1.05 -21.90
C ARG A 64 17.60 -1.19 -21.76
N PHE A 65 17.12 -2.34 -21.28
CA PHE A 65 15.69 -2.59 -21.06
C PHE A 65 15.06 -1.59 -20.09
N PHE A 66 15.72 -1.26 -18.98
CA PHE A 66 15.21 -0.29 -18.00
C PHE A 66 15.01 1.13 -18.56
N ARG A 67 15.68 1.46 -19.67
CA ARG A 67 15.51 2.75 -20.36
C ARG A 67 14.37 2.75 -21.38
N THR A 68 13.72 1.62 -21.60
CA THR A 68 12.66 1.50 -22.59
C THR A 68 11.29 1.87 -22.01
N PRO A 69 10.36 2.39 -22.84
CA PRO A 69 8.97 2.64 -22.43
C PRO A 69 8.26 1.39 -21.92
N ASN A 70 8.67 0.21 -22.39
CA ASN A 70 8.09 -1.06 -21.94
C ASN A 70 8.33 -1.29 -20.45
N PHE A 71 9.56 -1.02 -19.98
CA PHE A 71 9.87 -1.17 -18.56
C PHE A 71 9.16 -0.13 -17.72
N SER A 72 9.21 1.16 -18.11
CA SER A 72 8.58 2.21 -17.33
C SER A 72 7.06 2.04 -17.23
N GLY A 73 6.39 1.71 -18.33
CA GLY A 73 4.95 1.44 -18.33
C GLY A 73 4.58 0.25 -17.45
N TRP A 74 5.31 -0.87 -17.58
CA TRP A 74 5.10 -2.05 -16.73
C TRP A 74 5.37 -1.76 -15.25
N PHE A 75 6.47 -1.07 -14.94
CA PHE A 75 6.87 -0.74 -13.58
C PHE A 75 5.83 0.17 -12.92
N ASN A 76 5.41 1.24 -13.60
CA ASN A 76 4.41 2.17 -13.08
C ASN A 76 3.08 1.48 -12.78
N LEU A 77 2.62 0.62 -13.70
CA LEU A 77 1.40 -0.16 -13.49
C LEU A 77 1.53 -1.05 -12.24
N ARG A 78 2.62 -1.81 -12.13
CA ARG A 78 2.83 -2.72 -10.99
C ARG A 78 3.04 -2.00 -9.67
N TYR A 79 3.69 -0.85 -9.70
CA TYR A 79 3.89 -0.03 -8.53
C TYR A 79 2.57 0.57 -8.04
N SER A 80 1.70 1.03 -8.95
CA SER A 80 0.34 1.48 -8.62
C SER A 80 -0.50 0.34 -8.04
N GLU A 81 -0.54 -0.84 -8.68
CA GLU A 81 -1.26 -2.03 -8.16
C GLU A 81 -0.80 -2.41 -6.74
N LEU A 82 0.52 -2.41 -6.50
CA LEU A 82 1.09 -2.69 -5.18
C LEU A 82 0.68 -1.62 -4.16
N THR A 83 0.75 -0.34 -4.54
CA THR A 83 0.36 0.79 -3.68
C THR A 83 -1.11 0.69 -3.30
N HIS A 84 -2.01 0.41 -4.24
CA HIS A 84 -3.44 0.25 -3.99
C HIS A 84 -3.70 -0.94 -3.05
N LYS A 85 -2.97 -2.05 -3.23
CA LYS A 85 -3.09 -3.21 -2.33
C LYS A 85 -2.65 -2.88 -0.91
N LEU A 86 -1.56 -2.11 -0.74
CA LEU A 86 -1.13 -1.66 0.59
C LEU A 86 -2.14 -0.72 1.25
N GLN A 87 -2.75 0.18 0.47
CA GLN A 87 -3.83 1.04 0.96
C GLN A 87 -5.05 0.23 1.40
N ALA A 88 -5.47 -0.77 0.61
CA ALA A 88 -6.58 -1.66 0.97
C ALA A 88 -6.31 -2.42 2.28
N LEU A 89 -5.11 -2.99 2.44
CA LEU A 89 -4.72 -3.68 3.67
C LEU A 89 -4.67 -2.74 4.88
N GLN A 90 -4.25 -1.49 4.69
CA GLN A 90 -4.28 -0.50 5.77
C GLN A 90 -5.72 -0.16 6.18
N LEU A 91 -6.62 0.07 5.23
CA LEU A 91 -8.04 0.31 5.51
C LEU A 91 -8.69 -0.86 6.24
N GLU A 92 -8.33 -2.09 5.84
CA GLU A 92 -8.74 -3.30 6.54
C GLU A 92 -8.23 -3.27 7.99
N ALA A 93 -6.92 -3.10 8.21
CA ALA A 93 -6.35 -3.02 9.55
C ALA A 93 -7.00 -1.93 10.43
N LEU A 94 -7.23 -0.73 9.87
CA LEU A 94 -7.94 0.36 10.52
C LEU A 94 -9.37 -0.03 10.93
N SER A 95 -10.09 -0.76 10.08
CA SER A 95 -11.45 -1.21 10.40
C SER A 95 -11.47 -2.21 11.58
N HIS A 96 -10.37 -2.94 11.78
CA HIS A 96 -10.23 -3.87 12.90
C HIS A 96 -9.68 -3.20 14.17
N ALA A 97 -8.91 -2.12 14.06
CA ALA A 97 -8.26 -1.42 15.18
C ALA A 97 -9.26 -0.75 16.14
N ASP A 98 -9.03 -0.86 17.45
CA ASP A 98 -9.88 -0.22 18.47
C ASP A 98 -9.60 1.29 18.56
N LEU A 99 -10.25 2.04 17.67
CA LEU A 99 -10.13 3.49 17.61
C LEU A 99 -10.72 4.18 18.84
N LYS A 100 -11.66 3.56 19.58
CA LYS A 100 -12.23 4.16 20.80
C LYS A 100 -11.19 4.23 21.90
N THR A 101 -10.42 3.16 22.11
CA THR A 101 -9.30 3.18 23.06
C THR A 101 -8.22 4.14 22.61
N TRP A 102 -7.93 4.22 21.30
CA TRP A 102 -6.89 5.10 20.79
C TRP A 102 -7.15 6.60 21.01
N VAL A 103 -8.41 7.04 21.01
CA VAL A 103 -8.73 8.47 21.18
C VAL A 103 -8.76 8.92 22.65
N GLN A 104 -8.68 8.01 23.62
CA GLN A 104 -8.87 8.35 25.05
C GLN A 104 -7.77 9.27 25.60
N ASP A 105 -6.55 9.15 25.10
CA ASP A 105 -5.38 9.93 25.51
C ASP A 105 -5.02 11.05 24.52
N LYS A 106 -5.88 11.32 23.53
CA LYS A 106 -5.61 12.25 22.42
C LYS A 106 -6.32 13.57 22.62
N GLN A 107 -5.68 14.65 22.18
CA GLN A 107 -6.29 15.97 22.12
C GLN A 107 -7.39 16.00 21.06
N GLU A 108 -8.42 16.82 21.25
CA GLU A 108 -9.56 16.91 20.33
C GLU A 108 -9.14 17.22 18.88
N VAL A 109 -8.12 18.07 18.70
CA VAL A 109 -7.57 18.39 17.37
C VAL A 109 -6.96 17.16 16.69
N GLU A 110 -6.27 16.30 17.43
CA GLU A 110 -5.70 15.05 16.91
C GLU A 110 -6.81 14.06 16.52
N ILE A 111 -7.89 14.01 17.30
CA ILE A 111 -9.06 13.18 17.01
C ILE A 111 -9.75 13.65 15.73
N ILE A 112 -9.95 14.96 15.58
CA ILE A 112 -10.53 15.57 14.37
C ILE A 112 -9.65 15.28 13.15
N ASP A 113 -8.35 15.53 13.25
CA ASP A 113 -7.40 15.29 12.15
C ASP A 113 -7.41 13.81 11.72
N MET A 114 -7.46 12.88 12.68
CA MET A 114 -7.62 11.46 12.36
C MET A 114 -8.94 11.18 11.63
N ILE A 115 -10.08 11.70 12.11
CA ILE A 115 -11.38 11.49 11.48
C ILE A 115 -11.36 12.00 10.03
N LEU A 116 -10.85 13.21 9.82
CA LEU A 116 -10.74 13.83 8.50
C LEU A 116 -9.84 13.01 7.57
N LYS A 117 -8.66 12.60 8.05
CA LYS A 117 -7.73 11.75 7.27
C LYS A 117 -8.35 10.43 6.86
N ILE A 118 -9.09 9.77 7.76
CA ILE A 118 -9.72 8.48 7.44
C ILE A 118 -10.88 8.67 6.46
N ARG A 119 -11.71 9.73 6.61
CA ARG A 119 -12.78 10.05 5.66
C ARG A 119 -12.23 10.35 4.27
N GLN A 120 -11.21 11.18 4.17
CA GLN A 120 -10.53 11.48 2.92
C GLN A 120 -9.98 10.20 2.27
N LYS A 121 -9.36 9.31 3.06
CA LYS A 121 -8.88 8.02 2.55
C LYS A 121 -10.02 7.12 2.05
N LEU A 122 -11.19 7.12 2.71
CA LEU A 122 -12.37 6.40 2.22
C LEU A 122 -12.87 6.96 0.89
N GLU A 123 -12.91 8.28 0.75
CA GLU A 123 -13.32 8.94 -0.49
C GLU A 123 -12.36 8.62 -1.66
N ILE A 124 -11.05 8.80 -1.44
CA ILE A 124 -10.02 8.42 -2.42
C ILE A 124 -10.11 6.93 -2.77
N SER A 125 -10.38 6.06 -1.78
CA SER A 125 -10.55 4.63 -2.04
C SER A 125 -11.75 4.31 -2.94
N HIS A 126 -12.73 5.21 -3.03
CA HIS A 126 -13.85 5.05 -3.91
C HIS A 126 -13.55 5.52 -5.33
N SER A 127 -12.77 6.60 -5.49
CA SER A 127 -12.42 7.17 -6.79
C SER A 127 -11.28 6.43 -7.51
N GLU A 128 -10.31 5.88 -6.78
CA GLU A 128 -9.14 5.18 -7.34
C GLU A 128 -9.34 3.66 -7.49
N ASP A 129 -10.57 3.15 -7.37
CA ASP A 129 -10.92 1.71 -7.43
C ASP A 129 -10.02 0.83 -6.53
N ILE A 130 -9.67 1.34 -5.35
CA ILE A 130 -8.88 0.58 -4.37
C ILE A 130 -9.67 -0.67 -3.98
N PRO A 131 -9.07 -1.89 -4.03
CA PRO A 131 -9.76 -3.17 -3.84
C PRO A 131 -10.11 -3.42 -2.36
N THR A 132 -11.04 -2.64 -1.82
CA THR A 132 -11.50 -2.73 -0.44
C THR A 132 -12.94 -3.24 -0.41
N THR A 133 -13.22 -4.25 0.42
CA THR A 133 -14.58 -4.82 0.53
C THR A 133 -15.56 -3.81 1.13
N GLN A 134 -16.81 -3.82 0.66
CA GLN A 134 -17.86 -2.97 1.21
C GLN A 134 -18.03 -3.11 2.73
N ALA A 135 -17.85 -4.32 3.28
CA ALA A 135 -17.90 -4.57 4.71
C ALA A 135 -16.85 -3.77 5.51
N VAL A 136 -15.63 -3.63 4.98
CA VAL A 136 -14.56 -2.84 5.60
C VAL A 136 -14.95 -1.36 5.63
N ARG A 137 -15.50 -0.84 4.52
CA ARG A 137 -15.95 0.56 4.41
C ARG A 137 -17.06 0.88 5.41
N VAL A 138 -18.09 0.02 5.48
CA VAL A 138 -19.21 0.18 6.42
C VAL A 138 -18.71 0.17 7.86
N ARG A 139 -17.91 -0.84 8.23
CA ARG A 139 -17.36 -0.96 9.58
C ARG A 139 -16.50 0.23 9.98
N LEU A 140 -15.67 0.73 9.07
CA LEU A 140 -14.84 1.92 9.33
C LEU A 140 -15.71 3.16 9.54
N SER A 141 -16.74 3.35 8.70
CA SER A 141 -17.70 4.45 8.83
C SER A 141 -18.44 4.41 10.17
N GLU A 142 -18.90 3.24 10.61
CA GLU A 142 -19.52 3.04 11.92
C GLU A 142 -18.57 3.44 13.07
N ARG A 143 -17.29 3.02 12.99
CA ARG A 143 -16.28 3.38 14.00
C ARG A 143 -16.00 4.87 14.03
N LEU A 144 -15.91 5.54 12.89
CA LEU A 144 -15.72 6.99 12.83
C LEU A 144 -16.93 7.73 13.42
N ASN A 145 -18.15 7.26 13.15
CA ASN A 145 -19.36 7.84 13.73
C ASN A 145 -19.38 7.69 15.25
N ASP A 146 -18.93 6.55 15.77
CA ASP A 146 -18.82 6.33 17.20
C ASP A 146 -17.83 7.27 17.88
N ILE A 147 -16.66 7.52 17.28
CA ILE A 147 -15.69 8.50 17.80
C ILE A 147 -16.24 9.92 17.66
N THR A 148 -16.91 10.23 16.54
CA THR A 148 -17.51 11.56 16.35
C THR A 148 -18.53 11.89 17.45
N ARG A 149 -19.22 10.87 17.99
CA ARG A 149 -20.17 11.04 19.10
C ARG A 149 -19.49 11.38 20.43
N THR A 150 -18.23 11.01 20.64
CA THR A 150 -17.49 11.31 21.88
C THR A 150 -16.96 12.75 21.92
N LEU A 151 -16.90 13.43 20.77
CA LEU A 151 -16.50 14.85 20.71
C LEU A 151 -17.60 15.77 21.29
N PRO A 152 -17.24 16.98 21.76
CA PRO A 152 -18.21 18.00 22.12
C PRO A 152 -18.93 18.56 20.87
N ASP A 153 -20.09 19.19 21.09
CA ASP A 153 -21.02 19.51 20.00
C ASP A 153 -20.53 20.61 19.05
N ASP A 154 -19.74 21.57 19.54
CA ASP A 154 -19.07 22.59 18.73
C ASP A 154 -18.12 21.96 17.69
N LEU A 155 -17.37 20.92 18.07
CA LEU A 155 -16.46 20.21 17.18
C LEU A 155 -17.19 19.27 16.20
N LYS A 156 -18.36 18.75 16.58
CA LYS A 156 -19.21 17.96 15.65
C LYS A 156 -19.72 18.78 14.49
N VAL A 157 -19.98 20.07 14.68
CA VAL A 157 -20.48 20.95 13.60
C VAL A 157 -19.45 21.09 12.49
N ILE A 158 -18.17 21.23 12.85
CA ILE A 158 -17.05 21.31 11.90
C ILE A 158 -16.99 20.05 11.03
N LEU A 159 -17.11 18.87 11.65
CA LEU A 159 -17.08 17.59 10.94
C LEU A 159 -18.31 17.33 10.04
N LYS A 160 -19.41 18.08 10.19
CA LYS A 160 -20.60 17.96 9.32
C LYS A 160 -20.53 18.85 8.08
N HIS A 161 -19.72 19.90 8.11
CA HIS A 161 -19.59 20.86 7.02
C HIS A 161 -18.61 20.37 5.92
N GLU A 162 -17.72 19.43 6.28
CA GLU A 162 -16.66 18.88 5.43
C GLU A 162 -17.03 17.50 4.85
N SER A 163 -18.32 17.21 4.61
CA SER A 163 -18.81 15.91 4.07
C SER A 163 -19.70 16.09 2.86
#